data_AF-A0AAD9CQL6-F1
#
_entry.id   AF-A0AAD9CQL6-F1
#
_cell.length_a   1.000
_cell.length_b   1.000
_cell.length_c   1.000
_cell.angle_alpha   90.00
_cell.angle_beta   90.00
_cell.angle_gamma   90.00
#
_symmetry.space_group_name_H-M   'P 1'
#
loop_
_entity.id
_entity.type
_entity.pdbx_description
1 polymer ?
#
loop_
_entity_poly.entity_id
_entity_poly.type
_entity_poly.pdbx_seq_one_letter_code
_entity_poly.pdbx_strand_id
1 'polypeptide(L)' 'MNTNDFKSNVQSSLQRAKDVSDEEKLYRYKGVLYPQLLSPEENLKALENFKAREEDIVLVAYPKCGE' A
#
# COMPACT_ATOMS: atom_id res chain seq x y z
N MET A 1 -15.72 5.87 4.39
CA MET A 1 -15.26 4.60 5.01
C MET A 1 -15.34 4.76 6.51
N ASN A 2 -16.01 3.85 7.20
CA ASN A 2 -16.02 3.83 8.66
C ASN A 2 -14.66 3.34 9.16
N THR A 3 -14.17 3.87 10.28
CA THR A 3 -12.90 3.45 10.91
C THR A 3 -12.86 1.95 11.18
N ASN A 4 -14.01 1.34 11.45
CA ASN A 4 -14.15 -0.10 11.65
C ASN A 4 -13.91 -0.90 10.36
N ASP A 5 -14.32 -0.36 9.21
CA ASP A 5 -14.13 -1.00 7.90
C ASP A 5 -12.65 -0.99 7.50
N PHE A 6 -11.94 0.10 7.81
CA PHE A 6 -10.50 0.16 7.55
C PHE A 6 -9.75 -0.86 8.40
N LYS A 7 -10.04 -0.93 9.71
CA LYS A 7 -9.41 -1.89 10.62
C LYS A 7 -9.66 -3.34 10.18
N SER A 8 -10.89 -3.67 9.79
CA SER A 8 -11.23 -5.02 9.33
C SER A 8 -10.51 -5.38 8.02
N ASN A 9 -10.37 -4.44 7.09
CA ASN A 9 -9.64 -4.63 5.83
C ASN A 9 -8.13 -4.83 6.02
N VAL A 10 -7.52 -4.09 6.96
CA VAL A 10 -6.11 -4.29 7.32
C VAL A 10 -5.92 -5.65 7.97
N GLN A 11 -6.81 -6.02 8.90
CA GLN A 11 -6.73 -7.31 9.59
C GLN A 11 -6.93 -8.50 8.65
N SER A 12 -7.85 -8.40 7.69
CA SER A 12 -8.05 -9.44 6.67
C SER A 12 -6.84 -9.58 5.75
N SER A 13 -6.20 -8.47 5.39
CA SER A 13 -4.97 -8.48 4.58
C SER A 13 -3.79 -9.09 5.34
N LEU A 14 -3.66 -8.81 6.64
CA LEU A 14 -2.67 -9.44 7.50
C LEU A 14 -2.89 -10.94 7.68
N GLN A 15 -4.16 -11.39 7.73
CA GLN A 15 -4.45 -12.81 7.82
C GLN A 15 -4.06 -13.53 6.52
N ARG A 16 -4.40 -12.97 5.36
CA ARG A 16 -3.94 -13.49 4.05
C ARG A 16 -2.42 -13.53 3.94
N ALA A 17 -1.72 -12.54 4.48
CA ALA A 17 -0.26 -12.48 4.44
C ALA A 17 0.45 -13.66 5.15
N LYS A 18 -0.24 -14.36 6.06
CA LYS A 18 0.29 -15.56 6.73
C LYS A 18 0.34 -16.77 5.80
N ASP A 19 -0.55 -16.82 4.81
CA ASP A 19 -0.73 -17.96 3.91
C ASP A 19 0.03 -17.77 2.57
N VAL A 20 0.56 -16.58 2.32
CA VAL A 20 1.35 -16.25 1.11
C VAL A 20 2.83 -16.57 1.35
N SER A 21 3.48 -17.19 0.36
CA SER A 21 4.93 -17.47 0.42
C SER A 21 5.76 -16.18 0.47
N ASP A 22 6.99 -16.24 0.96
CA ASP A 22 7.83 -15.05 1.08
C ASP A 22 8.13 -14.42 -0.30
N GLU A 23 8.28 -15.26 -1.33
CA GLU A 23 8.52 -14.86 -2.71
C GLU A 23 7.31 -14.13 -3.32
N GLU A 24 6.09 -14.53 -2.95
CA GLU A 24 4.86 -13.91 -3.44
C GLU A 24 4.45 -12.66 -2.64
N LYS A 25 5.09 -12.37 -1.50
CA LYS A 25 4.75 -11.16 -0.73
C LYS A 25 5.12 -9.88 -1.46
N LEU A 26 6.08 -9.94 -2.37
CA LEU A 26 6.66 -8.79 -3.05
C LEU A 26 6.53 -8.91 -4.56
N TYR A 27 6.29 -7.79 -5.22
CA TYR A 27 6.37 -7.68 -6.66
C TYR A 27 7.19 -6.44 -7.05
N ARG A 28 7.71 -6.43 -8.27
CA ARG A 28 8.50 -5.32 -8.79
C ARG A 28 7.65 -4.42 -9.66
N TYR A 29 7.61 -3.14 -9.34
CA TYR A 29 6.97 -2.11 -10.16
C TYR A 29 7.97 -0.98 -10.41
N LYS A 30 8.23 -0.67 -11.69
CA LYS A 30 9.23 0.32 -12.13
C LYS A 30 10.59 0.17 -11.43
N GLY A 31 11.02 -1.07 -11.20
CA GLY A 31 12.30 -1.40 -10.56
C GLY A 31 12.28 -1.51 -9.03
N VAL A 32 11.23 -1.05 -8.34
CA VAL A 32 11.12 -1.03 -6.87
C VAL A 32 10.25 -2.20 -6.37
N LEU A 33 10.59 -2.77 -5.21
CA LEU A 33 9.81 -3.82 -4.56
C LEU A 33 8.65 -3.23 -3.74
N TYR A 34 7.45 -3.73 -3.98
CA TYR A 34 6.24 -3.34 -3.25
C TYR A 34 5.54 -4.55 -2.63
N PRO A 35 4.90 -4.39 -1.45
CA PRO A 35 4.11 -5.44 -0.82
C PRO A 35 2.82 -5.69 -1.61
N GLN A 36 2.64 -6.89 -2.17
CA GLN A 36 1.52 -7.19 -3.07
C GLN A 36 0.14 -6.97 -2.42
N LEU A 37 0.00 -7.32 -1.14
CA LEU A 37 -1.28 -7.24 -0.43
C LEU A 37 -1.69 -5.82 0.01
N LEU A 38 -0.71 -4.95 0.28
CA LEU A 38 -0.95 -3.59 0.79
C LEU A 38 -0.76 -2.51 -0.28
N SER A 39 -0.02 -2.81 -1.34
CA SER A 39 0.20 -1.92 -2.46
C SER A 39 -0.20 -2.63 -3.76
N PRO A 40 -1.50 -2.84 -4.03
CA PRO A 40 -1.95 -3.41 -5.29
C PRO A 40 -1.44 -2.61 -6.49
N GLU A 41 -1.07 -3.28 -7.58
CA GLU A 41 -0.51 -2.63 -8.77
C GLU A 41 -1.49 -1.61 -9.39
N GLU A 42 -2.79 -1.87 -9.29
CA GLU A 42 -3.85 -0.95 -9.72
C GLU A 42 -3.72 0.43 -9.05
N ASN A 43 -3.45 0.47 -7.74
CA ASN A 43 -3.29 1.72 -7.00
C ASN A 43 -2.04 2.48 -7.48
N LEU A 44 -0.95 1.78 -7.78
CA LEU A 44 0.27 2.39 -8.31
C LEU A 44 0.06 2.94 -9.73
N LYS A 45 -0.71 2.24 -10.57
CA LYS A 45 -1.11 2.72 -11.91
C LYS A 45 -2.01 3.95 -11.82
N ALA A 46 -2.97 3.95 -10.89
CA ALA A 46 -3.86 5.10 -10.66
C ALA A 46 -3.08 6.33 -10.21
N LEU A 47 -1.98 6.16 -9.45
CA LEU A 47 -1.13 7.23 -8.98
C LEU A 47 -0.48 8.03 -10.13
N GLU A 48 -0.27 7.43 -11.31
CA GLU A 48 0.29 8.13 -12.48
C GLU A 48 -0.58 9.30 -12.95
N ASN A 49 -1.89 9.22 -12.70
CA ASN A 49 -2.86 10.25 -13.07
C ASN A 49 -3.43 10.99 -11.86
N PHE A 50 -2.85 10.78 -10.67
CA PHE A 50 -3.27 11.46 -9.46
C PHE A 50 -3.03 12.97 -9.61
N LYS A 51 -4.05 13.77 -9.27
CA LYS A 51 -3.99 15.23 -9.30
C LYS A 51 -4.03 15.75 -7.88
N ALA A 52 -2.90 16.24 -7.39
CA ALA A 52 -2.83 16.98 -6.13
C ALA A 52 -3.48 18.36 -6.30
N ARG A 53 -3.99 18.90 -5.20
CA ARG A 53 -4.40 20.30 -5.08
C ARG A 53 -3.23 21.15 -4.58
N GLU A 54 -3.32 22.45 -4.75
CA GLU A 54 -2.25 23.38 -4.35
C GLU A 54 -2.05 23.39 -2.82
N GLU A 55 -3.10 23.07 -2.07
CA GLU A 55 -3.14 23.10 -0.61
C GLU A 55 -2.83 21.73 0.03
N ASP A 56 -2.62 20.68 -0.78
CA ASP A 56 -2.33 19.34 -0.26
C ASP A 56 -0.88 19.27 0.27
N ILE A 57 -0.71 18.76 1.49
CA ILE A 57 0.61 18.48 2.09
C ILE A 57 0.85 16.97 2.03
N VAL A 58 1.96 16.57 1.42
CA VAL A 58 2.35 15.15 1.29
C VAL A 58 3.48 14.83 2.26
N LEU A 59 3.23 13.87 3.15
CA LEU A 59 4.24 13.29 4.01
C LEU A 59 4.92 12.13 3.29
N VAL A 60 6.23 12.24 3.05
CA VAL A 60 7.02 11.24 2.33
C VAL A 60 8.04 10.63 3.28
N ALA A 61 7.90 9.33 3.52
CA ALA A 61 8.81 8.58 4.37
C ALA A 61 9.06 7.18 3.81
N TYR A 62 10.26 6.66 4.05
CA TYR A 62 10.51 5.24 3.88
C TYR A 62 9.87 4.47 5.04
N PRO A 63 9.35 3.25 4.84
CA PRO A 63 8.77 2.47 5.94
C PRO A 63 9.71 2.40 7.14
N LYS A 64 9.15 2.57 8.34
CA LYS A 64 9.84 2.54 9.64
C LYS A 64 10.63 3.81 10.03
N CYS A 65 10.51 4.93 9.30
CA CYS A 65 11.13 6.20 9.67
C CYS A 65 10.50 6.94 10.87
N GLY A 66 9.45 6.40 11.50
CA GLY A 66 8.95 6.90 12.79
C GLY A 66 7.85 7.96 12.74
N GLU A 67 7.10 8.02 11.65
CA GLU A 67 5.79 8.71 11.64
C GLU A 67 4.74 7.92 12.43
#